data_AF-A0A932KBR2-F1
#
_entry.id   AF-A0A932KBR2-F1
#
_cell.length_a   1.000
_cell.length_b   1.000
_cell.length_c   1.000
_cell.angle_alpha   90.00
_cell.angle_beta   90.00
_cell.angle_gamma   90.00
#
_symmetry.space_group_name_H-M   'P 1'
#
loop_
_entity.id
_entity.type
_entity.pdbx_description
1 polymer ?
#
loop_
_entity_poly.entity_id
_entity_poly.type
_entity_poly.pdbx_seq_one_letter_code
_entity_poly.pdbx_strand_id
1 'polypeptide(L)'
;MSKQPLLIEPERVDEPQRVQEYAEMLSQVASKRQPVIVRRGGVDFAAVIALEHLALLQELLAQQEAERLASEMDWTQLAKVSPPPQRWFEGDEPKPF
;
A
#
# COMPACT_ATOMS: atom_id res chain seq x y z
N MET A 1 -8.37 19.72 0.30
CA MET A 1 -7.15 19.64 1.15
C MET A 1 -7.60 19.17 2.53
N SER A 2 -7.78 17.86 2.69
CA SER A 2 -8.31 17.27 3.92
C SER A 2 -7.20 17.22 4.97
N LYS A 3 -7.35 17.98 6.06
CA LYS A 3 -6.44 17.98 7.19
C LYS A 3 -6.47 16.59 7.85
N GLN A 4 -5.46 15.77 7.61
CA GLN A 4 -5.26 14.54 8.37
C GLN A 4 -5.02 14.90 9.84
N PRO A 5 -5.67 14.20 10.80
CA PRO A 5 -5.43 14.43 12.21
C PRO A 5 -4.00 13.98 12.56
N LEU A 6 -3.23 14.90 13.14
CA LEU A 6 -1.84 14.70 13.54
C LEU A 6 -1.82 14.26 15.00
N LEU A 7 -1.26 13.08 15.29
CA LEU A 7 -1.10 12.58 16.66
C LEU A 7 0.35 12.18 16.90
N ILE A 8 0.89 12.61 18.04
CA ILE A 8 2.28 12.39 18.45
C ILE A 8 2.33 11.08 19.24
N GLU A 9 3.26 10.17 18.91
CA GLU A 9 3.47 8.98 19.73
C GLU A 9 4.21 9.34 21.01
N PRO A 10 3.76 8.82 22.16
CA PRO A 10 4.54 8.90 23.37
C PRO A 10 5.76 7.98 23.37
N GLU A 11 6.88 8.51 23.85
CA GLU A 11 8.21 7.87 23.83
C GLU A 11 8.33 6.57 24.66
N ARG A 12 7.39 6.36 25.61
CA ARG A 12 7.14 5.14 26.38
C ARG A 12 5.66 5.06 26.77
N VAL A 13 5.10 3.85 26.74
CA VAL A 13 3.73 3.53 27.18
C VAL A 13 3.78 2.95 28.60
N ASP A 14 4.21 3.76 29.57
CA ASP A 14 4.24 3.38 31.00
C ASP A 14 3.15 4.08 31.83
N GLU A 15 2.38 5.00 31.23
CA GLU A 15 1.36 5.80 31.92
C GLU A 15 -0.07 5.47 31.46
N PRO A 16 -1.02 5.26 32.39
CA PRO A 16 -2.39 4.79 32.06
C PRO A 16 -3.19 5.76 31.17
N GLN A 17 -2.93 7.07 31.24
CA GLN A 17 -3.60 8.06 30.37
C GLN A 17 -3.21 7.87 28.89
N ARG A 18 -1.96 7.51 28.62
CA ARG A 18 -1.47 7.33 27.24
C ARG A 18 -1.94 6.02 26.61
N VAL A 19 -2.22 5.00 27.43
CA VAL A 19 -2.84 3.75 26.98
C VAL A 19 -4.26 4.01 26.48
N GLN A 20 -5.01 4.87 27.17
CA GLN A 20 -6.37 5.24 26.79
C GLN A 20 -6.39 5.97 25.45
N GLU A 21 -5.53 6.99 25.28
CA GLU A 21 -5.38 7.76 24.05
C GLU A 21 -4.99 6.86 22.86
N TYR A 22 -4.09 5.90 23.09
CA TYR A 22 -3.70 4.92 22.08
C TYR A 22 -4.85 4.00 21.69
N ALA A 23 -5.61 3.48 22.66
CA ALA A 23 -6.78 2.65 22.40
C ALA A 23 -7.90 3.39 21.66
N GLU A 24 -8.12 4.67 22.00
CA GLU A 24 -9.06 5.54 21.30
C GLU A 24 -8.64 5.79 19.85
N MET A 25 -7.35 6.04 19.61
CA MET A 25 -6.81 6.17 18.26
C MET A 25 -7.05 4.89 17.44
N LEU A 26 -6.73 3.71 17.98
CA LEU A 26 -6.97 2.45 17.29
C LEU A 26 -8.46 2.25 16.97
N SER A 27 -9.33 2.57 17.92
CA SER A 27 -10.78 2.48 17.73
C SER A 27 -11.28 3.44 16.65
N GLN A 28 -10.70 4.64 16.56
CA GLN A 28 -11.00 5.61 15.52
C GLN A 28 -10.52 5.13 14.14
N VAL A 29 -9.31 4.59 14.04
CA VAL A 29 -8.77 4.05 12.79
C VAL A 29 -9.64 2.88 12.30
N ALA A 30 -10.02 1.97 13.21
CA ALA A 30 -10.89 0.84 12.87
C ALA A 30 -12.29 1.28 12.41
N SER A 31 -12.90 2.26 13.10
CA SER A 31 -14.26 2.71 12.79
C SER A 31 -14.37 3.63 11.59
N LYS A 32 -13.47 4.62 11.48
CA LYS A 32 -13.51 5.64 10.41
C LYS A 32 -12.69 5.23 9.19
N ARG A 33 -11.86 4.18 9.31
CA ARG A 33 -10.92 3.72 8.27
C ARG A 33 -10.00 4.84 7.77
N GLN A 34 -9.69 5.80 8.64
CA GLN A 34 -8.79 6.90 8.31
C GLN A 34 -7.39 6.57 8.83
N PRO A 35 -6.38 6.49 7.95
CA PRO A 35 -4.99 6.34 8.35
C PRO A 35 -4.53 7.47 9.28
N VAL A 36 -3.72 7.13 10.27
CA VAL A 36 -3.06 8.10 11.16
C VAL A 36 -1.56 7.94 11.03
N ILE A 37 -0.85 9.04 10.86
CA ILE A 37 0.62 9.07 10.91
C ILE A 37 1.05 9.40 12.32
N VAL A 38 1.84 8.50 12.87
CA VAL A 38 2.39 8.55 14.21
C VAL A 38 3.80 9.13 14.12
N ARG A 39 4.04 10.21 14.86
CA ARG A 39 5.33 10.94 14.84
C ARG A 39 6.09 10.77 16.14
N ARG A 40 7.41 10.59 16.05
CA ARG A 40 8.35 10.60 17.18
C ARG A 40 9.41 11.67 16.95
N GLY A 41 9.55 12.60 17.90
CA GLY A 41 10.48 13.73 17.75
C GLY A 41 10.20 14.61 16.53
N GLY A 42 8.94 14.69 16.09
CA GLY A 42 8.52 15.45 14.90
C GLY A 42 8.74 14.73 13.56
N VAL A 43 9.33 13.53 13.57
CA VAL A 43 9.55 12.72 12.37
C VAL A 43 8.45 11.67 12.24
N ASP A 44 7.96 11.44 11.03
CA ASP A 44 7.02 10.36 10.73
C ASP A 44 7.70 9.02 11.07
N PHE A 45 7.14 8.29 12.03
CA PHE A 45 7.71 7.06 12.59
C PHE A 45 6.93 5.83 12.13
N ALA A 46 5.60 5.89 12.19
CA ALA A 46 4.74 4.79 11.79
C ALA A 46 3.42 5.30 11.18
N ALA A 47 2.76 4.44 10.41
CA ALA A 47 1.39 4.66 9.95
C ALA A 47 0.49 3.58 10.56
N VAL A 48 -0.62 4.01 11.17
CA VAL A 48 -1.65 3.11 11.70
C VAL A 48 -2.81 3.11 10.72
N ILE A 49 -3.14 1.94 10.20
CA ILE A 49 -4.20 1.73 9.22
C ILE A 49 -5.12 0.61 9.65
N ALA A 50 -6.34 0.61 9.11
CA ALA A 50 -7.21 -0.55 9.18
C ALA A 50 -6.56 -1.73 8.44
N LEU A 51 -6.67 -2.95 8.98
CA LEU A 51 -6.00 -4.12 8.43
C LEU A 51 -6.42 -4.40 6.98
N GLU A 52 -7.68 -4.12 6.65
CA GLU A 52 -8.24 -4.28 5.31
C GLU A 52 -7.55 -3.39 4.27
N HIS A 53 -6.99 -2.25 4.70
CA HIS A 53 -6.25 -1.36 3.81
C HIS A 53 -4.84 -1.85 3.53
N LEU A 54 -4.28 -2.74 4.37
CA LEU A 54 -2.92 -3.24 4.18
C LEU A 54 -2.79 -4.01 2.88
N ALA A 55 -3.73 -4.92 2.59
CA ALA A 55 -3.72 -5.71 1.35
C ALA A 55 -3.83 -4.80 0.11
N LEU A 56 -4.68 -3.76 0.16
CA LEU A 56 -4.83 -2.80 -0.93
C LEU A 56 -3.56 -1.99 -1.18
N LEU A 57 -2.87 -1.56 -0.11
CA LEU A 57 -1.60 -0.85 -0.25
C LEU A 57 -0.50 -1.73 -0.82
N GLN A 58 -0.45 -3.00 -0.41
CA GLN A 58 0.50 -3.97 -0.96
C GLN A 58 0.28 -4.17 -2.46
N GLU A 59 -0.97 -4.34 -2.89
CA GLU A 59 -1.33 -4.47 -4.30
C GLU A 59 -0.96 -3.22 -5.09
N LEU A 60 -1.29 -2.03 -4.56
CA LEU A 60 -0.97 -0.76 -5.21
C LEU A 60 0.54 -0.58 -5.40
N LEU A 61 1.35 -0.91 -4.38
CA LEU A 61 2.80 -0.83 -4.46
C LEU A 61 3.36 -1.85 -5.46
N ALA A 62 2.83 -3.07 -5.49
CA ALA A 62 3.22 -4.09 -6.46
C ALA A 62 2.91 -3.64 -7.89
N GLN A 63 1.73 -3.06 -8.12
CA GLN A 63 1.34 -2.50 -9.41
C GLN A 63 2.27 -1.36 -9.83
N GLN A 64 2.55 -0.40 -8.94
CA GLN A 64 3.44 0.72 -9.24
C GLN A 64 4.86 0.26 -9.60
N GLU A 65 5.38 -0.74 -8.89
CA GLU A 65 6.69 -1.30 -9.19
C GLU A 65 6.69 -2.06 -10.52
N ALA A 66 5.63 -2.83 -10.81
CA ALA A 66 5.47 -3.50 -12.09
C ALA A 66 5.39 -2.48 -13.25
N GLU A 67 4.66 -1.39 -13.09
CA GLU A 67 4.57 -0.29 -14.06
C GLU A 67 5.93 0.40 -14.25
N ARG A 68 6.67 0.65 -13.16
CA ARG A 68 8.01 1.22 -13.22
C ARG A 68 8.95 0.31 -14.02
N LEU A 69 9.01 -0.97 -13.69
CA LEU A 69 9.83 -1.94 -14.39
C LEU A 69 9.42 -2.08 -15.86
N ALA A 70 8.12 -2.12 -16.15
CA ALA A 70 7.60 -2.15 -17.50
C ALA A 70 8.02 -0.91 -18.31
N SER A 71 8.09 0.26 -17.69
CA SER A 71 8.50 1.50 -18.37
C SER A 71 9.99 1.50 -18.76
N GLU A 72 10.81 0.71 -18.08
CA GLU A 72 12.25 0.57 -18.32
C GLU A 72 12.57 -0.52 -19.35
N MET A 73 11.60 -1.37 -19.71
CA MET A 73 11.79 -2.47 -20.67
C MET A 73 11.67 -1.99 -22.13
N ASP A 74 12.63 -2.39 -22.97
CA ASP A 74 12.47 -2.29 -24.43
C ASP A 74 11.58 -3.42 -24.94
N TRP A 75 10.27 -3.17 -24.90
CA TRP A 75 9.24 -4.08 -25.39
C TRP A 75 9.41 -4.46 -26.86
N THR A 76 10.00 -3.57 -27.67
CA THR A 76 10.23 -3.84 -29.09
C THR A 76 11.35 -4.86 -29.28
N GLN A 77 12.42 -4.75 -28.49
CA GLN A 77 13.48 -5.74 -28.48
C GLN A 77 12.98 -7.07 -27.90
N LEU A 78 12.21 -7.05 -26.82
CA LEU A 78 11.62 -8.24 -26.20
C LEU A 78 10.73 -9.04 -27.14
N ALA A 79 9.86 -8.36 -27.90
CA ALA A 79 9.00 -9.02 -28.89
C ALA A 79 9.79 -9.73 -30.00
N LYS A 80 11.02 -9.27 -30.30
CA LYS A 80 11.90 -9.91 -31.29
C LYS A 80 12.64 -11.12 -30.73
N VAL A 81 13.09 -11.07 -29.48
CA VAL A 81 13.89 -12.14 -28.86
C VAL A 81 13.04 -13.23 -28.22
N SER A 82 11.80 -12.91 -27.83
CA SER A 82 10.85 -13.84 -27.22
C SER A 82 9.45 -13.62 -27.80
N PRO A 83 9.23 -13.98 -29.08
CA PRO A 83 7.92 -13.81 -29.69
C PRO A 83 6.87 -14.63 -28.94
N PRO A 84 5.62 -14.12 -28.84
CA PRO A 84 4.56 -14.85 -28.17
C PRO A 84 4.25 -16.17 -28.93
N PRO A 85 3.96 -17.27 -28.22
CA PRO A 85 3.63 -18.54 -28.84
C PRO A 85 2.44 -18.43 -29.82
N GLN A 86 2.58 -18.93 -31.04
CA GLN A 86 1.53 -18.87 -32.08
C GLN A 86 0.19 -19.47 -31.60
N ARG A 87 0.24 -20.53 -30.78
CA ARG A 87 -0.91 -21.16 -30.13
C ARG A 87 -1.77 -20.22 -29.26
N TRP A 88 -1.27 -19.04 -28.87
CA TRP A 88 -2.07 -18.03 -28.17
C TRP A 88 -3.02 -17.27 -29.10
N PHE A 89 -2.81 -17.37 -30.42
CA PHE A 89 -3.57 -16.65 -31.44
C PHE A 89 -4.36 -17.58 -32.36
N GLU A 90 -4.20 -18.90 -32.22
CA GLU A 90 -4.88 -19.93 -33.00
C GLU A 90 -5.89 -20.69 -32.12
N GLY A 91 -7.14 -20.79 -32.57
CA GLY A 91 -8.22 -21.51 -31.87
C GLY A 91 -9.37 -20.60 -31.39
N ASP A 92 -10.57 -21.19 -31.26
CA ASP A 92 -11.77 -20.55 -30.66
C ASP A 92 -11.76 -20.61 -29.12
N GLU A 93 -10.69 -21.15 -28.52
CA GLU A 93 -10.54 -21.17 -27.07
C GLU A 93 -10.28 -19.76 -26.52
N PRO A 94 -10.80 -19.44 -25.32
CA PRO A 94 -10.60 -18.14 -24.71
C PRO A 94 -9.10 -17.93 -24.49
N LYS A 95 -8.59 -16.83 -25.05
CA LYS A 95 -7.19 -16.43 -24.90
C LYS A 95 -6.91 -16.17 -23.42
N PRO A 96 -5.71 -16.49 -22.93
CA PRO A 96 -5.40 -16.47 -21.50
C PRO A 96 -5.20 -15.05 -20.90
N PHE A 97 -5.59 -14.00 -21.61
CA PHE A 97 -5.47 -12.60 -21.23
C PHE A 97 -6.55 -11.74 -21.89
#